data_AF-A0A258LB10-F1
#
_entry.id   AF-A0A258LB10-F1
#
_cell.length_a   1.000
_cell.length_b   1.000
_cell.length_c   1.000
_cell.angle_alpha   90.00
_cell.angle_beta   90.00
_cell.angle_gamma   90.00
#
_symmetry.space_group_name_H-M   'P 1'
#
loop_
_entity.id
_entity.type
_entity.pdbx_description
1 polymer ?
#
loop_
_entity_poly.entity_id
_entity_poly.type
_entity_poly.pdbx_seq_one_letter_code
_entity_poly.pdbx_strand_id
1 'polypeptide(L)'
;MFALWPIMWIVVNAILLYNITVRSGHFDAFRDWIIGHLPNDRRVVLIVMAFCFGALLEGIAGFGTPVAIVSALLIMVGFPPLEALVYCLIFDTAPVAFGALGVPVTVLSQVTGLPALQLGQMIGRQLPEMAMLLPFYVMFLYGGKRSLKALWPLLLVAGGSFAFMQFVTSNFINYALTDVLASLGSLIITVTFLQFWKPEKNEEFAIRSEVLEHAAANASHVPAWQGWMPWVIVSAVVIIWTEYKVFAIDQMAIHWPALHNAISITLYHDKPYAAVWVFQPLATGTAILVAALITAVLVKTSVATFFQCVAQTISQVWVAVVTVMLIIGLAYLMNYSGLAFTLGDGVASTGQFFVLLSPFLGWIAVMLSGSDTSGNALFGNLQVVAAKQLNLNPILFAATNSSGGVMGKMISPQNISTGVSVVGMVGQEGKVFARTFIHSIILTLILAVLVIIQQFVIPGIIPVVGS
;
A
#
# COMPACT_ATOMS: atom_id res chain seq x y z
N MET A 1 3.88 -10.33 19.97
CA MET A 1 5.29 -10.44 19.53
C MET A 1 5.39 -10.37 18.01
N PHE A 2 4.77 -11.30 17.27
CA PHE A 2 4.70 -11.28 15.79
C PHE A 2 4.19 -9.96 15.19
N ALA A 3 3.09 -9.41 15.71
CA ALA A 3 2.57 -8.14 15.25
C ALA A 3 3.45 -6.93 15.64
N LEU A 4 4.03 -6.96 16.84
CA LEU A 4 4.66 -5.78 17.42
C LEU A 4 6.04 -5.49 16.80
N TRP A 5 6.88 -6.53 16.69
CA TRP A 5 8.28 -6.35 16.33
C TRP A 5 8.54 -6.26 14.83
N PRO A 6 8.21 -7.25 13.97
CA PRO A 6 8.48 -7.12 12.54
C PRO A 6 7.51 -6.20 11.80
N ILE A 7 6.31 -5.97 12.32
CA ILE A 7 5.24 -5.24 11.62
C ILE A 7 5.08 -3.82 12.16
N MET A 8 4.65 -3.66 13.43
CA MET A 8 4.40 -2.32 13.96
C MET A 8 5.66 -1.48 14.12
N TRP A 9 6.84 -2.09 14.24
CA TRP A 9 8.12 -1.37 14.24
C TRP A 9 8.38 -0.62 12.93
N ILE A 10 7.94 -1.16 11.78
CA ILE A 10 8.01 -0.45 10.49
C ILE A 10 7.12 0.78 10.54
N VAL A 11 5.86 0.60 10.95
CA VAL A 11 4.83 1.65 10.98
C VAL A 11 5.20 2.79 11.91
N VAL A 12 5.62 2.47 13.14
CA VAL A 12 6.03 3.47 14.14
C VAL A 12 7.17 4.33 13.59
N ASN A 13 8.20 3.72 13.02
CA ASN A 13 9.36 4.48 12.53
C ASN A 13 9.06 5.27 11.24
N ALA A 14 8.16 4.76 10.39
CA ALA A 14 7.70 5.49 9.21
C ALA A 14 6.90 6.75 9.58
N ILE A 15 5.99 6.65 10.55
CA ILE A 15 5.23 7.81 11.06
C ILE A 15 6.14 8.76 11.83
N LEU A 16 7.18 8.27 12.51
CA LEU A 16 8.20 9.13 13.11
C LEU A 16 8.93 9.96 12.05
N LEU A 17 9.40 9.33 10.96
CA LEU A 17 10.04 10.04 9.84
C LEU A 17 9.09 11.08 9.23
N TYR A 18 7.82 10.74 9.06
CA TYR A 18 6.79 11.66 8.59
C TYR A 18 6.63 12.87 9.53
N ASN A 19 6.46 12.65 10.84
CA ASN A 19 6.30 13.72 11.82
C ASN A 19 7.53 14.64 11.87
N ILE A 20 8.75 14.09 11.75
CA ILE A 20 9.99 14.87 11.62
C ILE A 20 9.93 15.75 10.35
N THR A 21 9.49 15.18 9.23
CA THR A 21 9.40 15.88 7.94
C THR A 21 8.38 17.02 7.94
N VAL A 22 7.24 16.81 8.59
CA VAL A 22 6.21 17.85 8.77
C VAL A 22 6.69 18.94 9.74
N ARG A 23 7.20 18.56 10.91
CA ARG A 23 7.64 19.52 11.94
C ARG A 23 8.82 20.38 11.50
N SER A 24 9.68 19.86 10.63
CA SER A 24 10.81 20.58 10.07
C SER A 24 10.46 21.45 8.85
N GLY A 25 9.19 21.48 8.39
CA GLY A 25 8.76 22.24 7.22
C GLY A 25 9.23 21.67 5.87
N HIS A 26 9.89 20.51 5.88
CA HIS A 26 10.38 19.84 4.67
C HIS A 26 9.22 19.24 3.85
N PHE A 27 8.12 18.85 4.51
CA PHE A 27 6.91 18.46 3.80
C PHE A 27 6.32 19.62 2.98
N ASP A 28 6.28 20.83 3.56
CA ASP A 28 5.79 22.02 2.84
C ASP A 28 6.75 22.38 1.70
N ALA A 29 8.07 22.28 1.91
CA ALA A 29 9.05 22.48 0.84
C ALA A 29 8.85 21.50 -0.33
N PHE A 30 8.52 20.24 -0.03
CA PHE A 30 8.20 19.24 -1.05
C PHE A 30 6.94 19.62 -1.84
N ARG A 31 5.88 20.02 -1.14
CA ARG A 31 4.64 20.51 -1.76
C ARG A 31 4.91 21.69 -2.69
N ASP A 32 5.64 22.69 -2.21
CA ASP A 32 5.94 23.91 -2.96
C ASP A 32 6.81 23.62 -4.18
N TRP A 33 7.77 22.68 -4.05
CA TRP A 33 8.55 22.20 -5.18
C TRP A 33 7.65 21.63 -6.28
N ILE A 34 6.68 20.80 -5.92
CA ILE A 34 5.77 20.20 -6.90
C ILE A 34 4.90 21.26 -7.58
N ILE A 35 4.29 22.17 -6.83
CA ILE A 35 3.45 23.23 -7.41
C ILE A 35 4.28 24.12 -8.36
N GLY A 36 5.55 24.40 -8.02
CA GLY A 36 6.43 25.24 -8.82
C GLY A 36 7.03 24.59 -10.08
N HIS A 37 7.17 23.25 -10.11
CA HIS A 37 7.89 22.55 -11.19
C HIS A 37 6.98 21.72 -12.11
N LEU A 38 5.69 21.58 -11.78
CA LEU A 38 4.72 20.93 -12.66
C LEU A 38 4.04 21.94 -13.60
N PRO A 39 3.59 21.51 -14.80
CA PRO A 39 2.69 22.30 -15.63
C PRO A 39 1.46 22.75 -14.85
N ASN A 40 0.97 23.97 -15.14
CA ASN A 40 -0.26 24.51 -14.55
C ASN A 40 -1.51 23.80 -15.09
N ASP A 41 -1.71 22.55 -14.66
CA ASP A 41 -2.81 21.68 -15.04
C ASP A 41 -3.15 20.74 -13.87
N ARG A 42 -4.35 20.90 -13.31
CA ARG A 42 -4.88 20.09 -12.20
C ARG A 42 -4.86 18.59 -12.51
N ARG A 43 -5.02 18.19 -13.78
CA ARG A 43 -4.95 16.79 -14.20
C ARG A 43 -3.55 16.21 -14.04
N VAL A 44 -2.53 17.02 -14.33
CA VAL A 44 -1.13 16.63 -14.14
C VAL A 44 -0.81 16.51 -12.66
N VAL A 45 -1.23 17.50 -11.85
CA VAL A 45 -1.07 17.45 -10.40
C VAL A 45 -1.75 16.23 -9.80
N LEU A 46 -2.95 15.88 -10.27
CA LEU A 46 -3.67 14.69 -9.81
C LEU A 46 -2.86 13.40 -10.02
N ILE A 47 -2.24 13.20 -11.19
CA ILE A 47 -1.43 12.02 -11.46
C ILE A 47 -0.14 12.02 -10.64
N VAL A 48 0.57 13.14 -10.59
CA VAL A 48 1.85 13.21 -9.88
C VAL A 48 1.64 13.07 -8.37
N MET A 49 0.63 13.74 -7.81
CA MET A 49 0.38 13.77 -6.38
C MET A 49 -0.39 12.57 -5.87
N ALA A 50 -1.51 12.21 -6.51
CA ALA A 50 -2.38 11.16 -5.96
C ALA A 50 -1.99 9.77 -6.39
N PHE A 51 -1.51 9.61 -7.62
CA PHE A 51 -1.05 8.30 -8.09
C PHE A 51 0.41 8.05 -7.69
N CYS A 52 1.36 8.91 -8.10
CA CYS A 52 2.78 8.62 -7.88
C CYS A 52 3.20 8.88 -6.42
N PHE A 53 3.03 10.10 -5.92
CA PHE A 53 3.45 10.47 -4.57
C PHE A 53 2.56 9.83 -3.48
N GLY A 54 1.25 9.76 -3.70
CA GLY A 54 0.33 9.05 -2.81
C GLY A 54 0.76 7.59 -2.60
N ALA A 55 1.16 6.92 -3.69
CA ALA A 55 1.70 5.56 -3.58
C ALA A 55 3.02 5.46 -2.82
N LEU A 56 3.88 6.48 -2.90
CA LEU A 56 5.11 6.53 -2.11
C LEU A 56 4.81 6.63 -0.61
N LEU A 57 3.83 7.47 -0.24
CA LEU A 57 3.40 7.59 1.15
C LEU A 57 2.77 6.27 1.65
N GLU A 58 2.00 5.56 0.83
CA GLU A 58 1.43 4.25 1.22
C GLU A 58 2.53 3.20 1.39
N GLY A 59 3.48 3.16 0.45
CA GLY A 59 4.62 2.25 0.48
C GLY A 59 5.47 2.39 1.75
N ILE A 60 5.64 3.62 2.25
CA ILE A 60 6.45 3.91 3.45
C ILE A 60 5.63 3.81 4.74
N ALA A 61 4.51 4.53 4.82
CA ALA A 61 3.77 4.74 6.06
C ALA A 61 2.52 3.87 6.18
N GLY A 62 1.76 3.72 5.09
CA GLY A 62 0.48 3.02 5.06
C GLY A 62 -0.65 3.70 5.86
N PHE A 63 -1.69 2.93 6.18
CA PHE A 63 -2.76 3.26 7.13
C PHE A 63 -3.65 4.47 6.76
N GLY A 64 -3.83 4.75 5.47
CA GLY A 64 -4.76 5.79 5.01
C GLY A 64 -4.23 7.22 5.16
N THR A 65 -3.00 7.36 5.70
CA THR A 65 -2.21 8.60 5.71
C THR A 65 -2.10 9.26 4.33
N PRO A 66 -1.85 8.51 3.23
CA PRO A 66 -1.73 9.11 1.90
C PRO A 66 -3.01 9.78 1.43
N VAL A 67 -4.14 9.11 1.62
CA VAL A 67 -5.46 9.61 1.21
C VAL A 67 -5.77 10.93 1.91
N ALA A 68 -5.56 11.01 3.23
CA ALA A 68 -5.76 12.22 4.02
C ALA A 68 -4.90 13.39 3.52
N ILE A 69 -3.60 13.17 3.36
CA ILE A 69 -2.64 14.22 3.01
C ILE A 69 -2.89 14.69 1.57
N VAL A 70 -2.90 13.76 0.62
CA VAL A 70 -2.98 14.09 -0.80
C VAL A 70 -4.33 14.73 -1.12
N SER A 71 -5.44 14.26 -0.57
CA SER A 71 -6.75 14.88 -0.84
C SER A 71 -6.80 16.33 -0.36
N ALA A 72 -6.21 16.65 0.80
CA ALA A 72 -6.07 18.04 1.26
C ALA A 72 -5.22 18.89 0.30
N LEU A 73 -4.11 18.34 -0.22
CA LEU A 73 -3.27 19.01 -1.22
C LEU A 73 -4.04 19.27 -2.53
N LEU A 74 -4.84 18.30 -2.98
CA LEU A 74 -5.66 18.45 -4.18
C LEU A 74 -6.73 19.54 -4.00
N ILE A 75 -7.36 19.63 -2.82
CA ILE A 75 -8.34 20.68 -2.52
C ILE A 75 -7.68 22.05 -2.60
N MET A 76 -6.45 22.18 -2.07
CA MET A 76 -5.71 23.44 -2.18
C MET A 76 -5.50 23.84 -3.63
N VAL A 77 -5.14 22.93 -4.54
CA VAL A 77 -5.00 23.24 -5.98
C VAL A 77 -6.34 23.38 -6.74
N GLY A 78 -7.47 23.38 -6.02
CA GLY A 78 -8.79 23.71 -6.54
C GLY A 78 -9.68 22.52 -6.91
N PHE A 79 -9.42 21.31 -6.39
CA PHE A 79 -10.36 20.19 -6.52
C PHE A 79 -11.54 20.31 -5.54
N PRO A 80 -12.76 19.92 -5.94
CA PRO A 80 -13.85 19.70 -4.99
C PRO A 80 -13.46 18.63 -3.96
N PRO A 81 -13.77 18.80 -2.65
CA PRO A 81 -13.39 17.85 -1.61
C PRO A 81 -13.79 16.39 -1.88
N LEU A 82 -15.00 16.18 -2.39
CA LEU A 82 -15.49 14.84 -2.73
C LEU A 82 -14.66 14.20 -3.85
N GLU A 83 -14.32 14.96 -4.89
CA GLU A 83 -13.53 14.44 -6.02
C GLU A 83 -12.10 14.14 -5.62
N ALA A 84 -11.45 15.06 -4.89
CA ALA A 84 -10.11 14.86 -4.35
C ALA A 84 -10.04 13.55 -3.54
N LEU A 85 -11.01 13.34 -2.64
CA LEU A 85 -11.05 12.15 -1.80
C LEU A 85 -11.32 10.86 -2.61
N VAL A 86 -12.29 10.89 -3.53
CA VAL A 86 -12.64 9.72 -4.36
C VAL A 86 -11.45 9.30 -5.23
N TYR A 87 -10.76 10.25 -5.89
CA TYR A 87 -9.63 9.91 -6.74
C TYR A 87 -8.42 9.43 -5.94
N CYS A 88 -8.14 10.02 -4.78
CA CYS A 88 -7.12 9.51 -3.87
C CYS A 88 -7.43 8.08 -3.43
N LEU A 89 -8.67 7.77 -3.03
CA LEU A 89 -9.08 6.42 -2.63
C LEU A 89 -8.95 5.40 -3.78
N ILE A 90 -9.25 5.80 -5.02
CA ILE A 90 -9.08 4.93 -6.18
C ILE A 90 -7.58 4.69 -6.46
N PHE A 91 -6.74 5.73 -6.44
CA PHE A 91 -5.30 5.57 -6.70
C PHE A 91 -4.56 4.84 -5.59
N ASP A 92 -5.04 4.93 -4.35
CA ASP A 92 -4.56 4.14 -3.23
C ASP A 92 -4.77 2.63 -3.46
N THR A 93 -5.37 2.18 -4.58
CA THR A 93 -5.44 0.75 -4.93
C THR A 93 -4.26 0.22 -5.76
N ALA A 94 -3.28 1.05 -6.10
CA ALA A 94 -2.03 0.57 -6.71
C ALA A 94 -1.00 -0.02 -5.71
N PRO A 95 -0.78 0.58 -4.52
CA PRO A 95 0.41 0.31 -3.69
C PRO A 95 0.14 -0.36 -2.33
N VAL A 96 -1.05 -0.89 -2.10
CA VAL A 96 -1.43 -1.30 -0.74
C VAL A 96 -0.91 -2.67 -0.37
N ALA A 97 -0.87 -3.61 -1.32
CA ALA A 97 -0.42 -4.97 -1.03
C ALA A 97 1.06 -5.02 -0.64
N PHE A 98 1.89 -4.06 -1.08
CA PHE A 98 3.26 -3.89 -0.60
C PHE A 98 3.46 -2.65 0.29
N GLY A 99 2.35 -2.06 0.76
CA GLY A 99 2.35 -0.96 1.71
C GLY A 99 3.09 -1.29 3.02
N ALA A 100 3.57 -0.24 3.70
CA ALA A 100 4.42 -0.37 4.88
C ALA A 100 5.55 -1.40 4.68
N LEU A 101 6.28 -1.26 3.57
CA LEU A 101 7.38 -2.15 3.18
C LEU A 101 7.03 -3.65 3.14
N GLY A 102 5.91 -4.01 2.52
CA GLY A 102 5.51 -5.41 2.32
C GLY A 102 4.95 -6.11 3.56
N VAL A 103 4.55 -5.37 4.59
CA VAL A 103 3.88 -5.95 5.78
C VAL A 103 2.70 -6.86 5.41
N PRO A 104 1.80 -6.50 4.45
CA PRO A 104 0.68 -7.38 4.10
C PRO A 104 1.12 -8.73 3.53
N VAL A 105 2.16 -8.75 2.69
CA VAL A 105 2.76 -9.99 2.15
C VAL A 105 3.40 -10.81 3.27
N THR A 106 4.08 -10.15 4.21
CA THR A 106 4.71 -10.79 5.36
C THR A 106 3.67 -11.48 6.24
N VAL A 107 2.55 -10.80 6.54
CA VAL A 107 1.45 -11.38 7.31
C VAL A 107 0.76 -12.51 6.56
N LEU A 108 0.51 -12.33 5.26
CA LEU A 108 -0.06 -13.38 4.42
C LEU A 108 0.81 -14.65 4.47
N SER A 109 2.12 -14.51 4.33
CA SER A 109 3.08 -15.61 4.46
C SER A 109 3.00 -16.30 5.83
N GLN A 110 2.97 -15.52 6.90
CA GLN A 110 2.90 -16.05 8.27
C GLN A 110 1.63 -16.85 8.54
N VAL A 111 0.46 -16.38 8.09
CA VAL A 111 -0.81 -17.06 8.37
C VAL A 111 -1.11 -18.23 7.44
N THR A 112 -0.52 -18.24 6.23
CA THR A 112 -0.71 -19.31 5.23
C THR A 112 0.39 -20.38 5.29
N GLY A 113 1.55 -20.04 5.83
CA GLY A 113 2.76 -20.86 5.75
C GLY A 113 3.38 -20.91 4.33
N LEU A 114 2.90 -20.08 3.39
CA LEU A 114 3.46 -19.99 2.05
C LEU A 114 4.67 -19.04 2.03
N PRO A 115 5.68 -19.28 1.17
CA PRO A 115 6.85 -18.41 1.08
C PRO A 115 6.50 -16.95 0.69
N ALA A 116 6.97 -15.98 1.49
CA ALA A 116 6.70 -14.55 1.28
C ALA A 116 7.18 -14.04 -0.09
N LEU A 117 8.33 -14.53 -0.58
CA LEU A 117 8.86 -14.12 -1.87
C LEU A 117 7.89 -14.50 -2.99
N GLN A 118 7.45 -15.76 -3.07
CA GLN A 118 6.53 -16.24 -4.09
C GLN A 118 5.16 -15.55 -4.01
N LEU A 119 4.65 -15.29 -2.81
CA LEU A 119 3.44 -14.49 -2.63
C LEU A 119 3.62 -13.09 -3.20
N GLY A 120 4.73 -12.42 -2.86
CA GLY A 120 5.06 -11.10 -3.38
C GLY A 120 5.22 -11.09 -4.91
N GLN A 121 5.88 -12.09 -5.48
CA GLN A 121 6.01 -12.27 -6.93
C GLN A 121 4.65 -12.40 -7.61
N MET A 122 3.74 -13.19 -7.04
CA MET A 122 2.42 -13.41 -7.61
C MET A 122 1.52 -12.18 -7.51
N ILE A 123 1.52 -11.48 -6.37
CA ILE A 123 0.84 -10.18 -6.23
C ILE A 123 1.41 -9.19 -7.26
N GLY A 124 2.74 -9.21 -7.43
CA GLY A 124 3.48 -8.44 -8.41
C GLY A 124 3.31 -8.88 -9.87
N ARG A 125 2.48 -9.89 -10.13
CA ARG A 125 2.01 -10.32 -11.45
C ARG A 125 0.51 -10.05 -11.64
N GLN A 126 -0.14 -9.43 -10.65
CA GLN A 126 -1.57 -9.10 -10.66
C GLN A 126 -1.82 -7.59 -10.60
N LEU A 127 -1.09 -6.89 -9.72
CA LEU A 127 -1.28 -5.47 -9.49
C LEU A 127 -0.65 -4.54 -10.54
N PRO A 128 0.48 -4.87 -11.21
CA PRO A 128 1.02 -4.00 -12.26
C PRO A 128 0.01 -3.68 -13.37
N GLU A 129 -0.79 -4.66 -13.76
CA GLU A 129 -1.85 -4.50 -14.77
C GLU A 129 -2.89 -3.46 -14.31
N MET A 130 -3.26 -3.50 -13.03
CA MET A 130 -4.19 -2.53 -12.43
C MET A 130 -3.54 -1.16 -12.31
N ALA A 131 -2.29 -1.10 -11.83
CA ALA A 131 -1.55 0.15 -11.67
C ALA A 131 -1.34 0.88 -13.00
N MET A 132 -1.12 0.15 -14.10
CA MET A 132 -1.06 0.73 -15.43
C MET A 132 -2.42 1.30 -15.89
N LEU A 133 -3.52 0.63 -15.54
CA LEU A 133 -4.88 1.04 -15.91
C LEU A 133 -5.37 2.26 -15.11
N LEU A 134 -5.00 2.39 -13.84
CA LEU A 134 -5.57 3.36 -12.91
C LEU A 134 -5.45 4.83 -13.38
N PRO A 135 -4.29 5.32 -13.88
CA PRO A 135 -4.18 6.68 -14.42
C PRO A 135 -5.18 6.96 -15.54
N PHE A 136 -5.37 6.00 -16.45
CA PHE A 136 -6.37 6.11 -17.53
C PHE A 136 -7.79 6.11 -16.97
N TYR A 137 -8.07 5.21 -16.03
CA TYR A 137 -9.39 5.07 -15.43
C TYR A 137 -9.82 6.36 -14.71
N VAL A 138 -8.99 6.89 -13.82
CA VAL A 138 -9.31 8.11 -13.08
C VAL A 138 -9.35 9.34 -13.99
N MET A 139 -8.46 9.44 -14.99
CA MET A 139 -8.48 10.56 -15.92
C MET A 139 -9.75 10.58 -16.78
N PHE A 140 -10.28 9.41 -17.14
CA PHE A 140 -11.57 9.28 -17.78
C PHE A 140 -12.71 9.75 -16.87
N LEU A 141 -12.68 9.41 -15.58
CA LEU A 141 -13.69 9.85 -14.61
C LEU A 141 -13.64 11.36 -14.35
N TYR A 142 -12.46 11.98 -14.40
CA TYR A 142 -12.27 13.40 -14.13
C TYR A 142 -12.59 14.29 -15.33
N GLY A 143 -11.97 14.02 -16.50
CA GLY A 143 -12.10 14.88 -17.68
C GLY A 143 -12.57 14.18 -18.95
N GLY A 144 -13.07 12.94 -18.84
CA GLY A 144 -13.63 12.18 -19.94
C GLY A 144 -12.62 11.85 -21.06
N LYS A 145 -13.17 11.53 -22.24
CA LYS A 145 -12.37 11.15 -23.42
C LYS A 145 -11.44 12.26 -23.91
N ARG A 146 -11.77 13.54 -23.65
CA ARG A 146 -10.94 14.69 -24.05
C ARG A 146 -9.65 14.72 -23.24
N SER A 147 -9.74 14.57 -21.91
CA SER A 147 -8.54 14.52 -21.06
C SER A 147 -7.70 13.27 -21.32
N LEU A 148 -8.31 12.12 -21.60
CA LEU A 148 -7.56 10.94 -22.05
C LEU A 148 -6.73 11.22 -23.31
N LYS A 149 -7.35 11.77 -24.37
CA LYS A 149 -6.63 12.07 -25.61
C LYS A 149 -5.52 13.11 -25.42
N ALA A 150 -5.73 14.08 -24.55
CA ALA A 150 -4.73 15.12 -24.28
C ALA A 150 -3.55 14.60 -23.44
N LEU A 151 -3.79 13.66 -22.52
CA LEU A 151 -2.82 13.23 -21.51
C LEU A 151 -2.33 11.79 -21.66
N TRP A 152 -2.77 11.04 -22.67
CA TRP A 152 -2.36 9.64 -22.83
C TRP A 152 -0.84 9.39 -22.73
N PRO A 153 0.07 10.28 -23.19
CA PRO A 153 1.50 10.07 -23.00
C PRO A 153 1.89 10.11 -21.52
N LEU A 154 1.37 11.10 -20.77
CA LEU A 154 1.58 11.20 -19.33
C LEU A 154 1.02 9.99 -18.58
N LEU A 155 -0.19 9.56 -18.92
CA LEU A 155 -0.85 8.43 -18.26
C LEU A 155 -0.08 7.12 -18.50
N LEU A 156 0.41 6.93 -19.73
CA LEU A 156 1.24 5.78 -20.10
C LEU A 156 2.58 5.81 -19.37
N VAL A 157 3.23 6.98 -19.30
CA VAL A 157 4.52 7.13 -18.61
C VAL A 157 4.34 6.87 -17.11
N ALA A 158 3.37 7.49 -16.45
CA ALA A 158 3.14 7.31 -15.02
C ALA A 158 2.71 5.87 -14.67
N GLY A 159 1.65 5.38 -15.31
CA GLY A 159 1.12 4.03 -15.06
C GLY A 159 2.08 2.94 -15.50
N GLY A 160 2.68 3.08 -16.69
CA GLY A 160 3.60 2.09 -17.26
C GLY A 160 4.92 1.99 -16.49
N SER A 161 5.51 3.12 -16.09
CA SER A 161 6.73 3.08 -15.26
C SER A 161 6.46 2.52 -13.86
N PHE A 162 5.32 2.85 -13.25
CA PHE A 162 4.91 2.27 -11.97
C PHE A 162 4.75 0.76 -12.10
N ALA A 163 3.92 0.30 -13.05
CA ALA A 163 3.65 -1.11 -13.28
C ALA A 163 4.93 -1.91 -13.57
N PHE A 164 5.79 -1.37 -14.44
CA PHE A 164 7.07 -1.99 -14.78
C PHE A 164 7.97 -2.15 -13.54
N MET A 165 8.16 -1.06 -12.78
CA MET A 165 9.00 -1.10 -11.57
C MET A 165 8.39 -1.99 -10.48
N GLN A 166 7.07 -1.99 -10.33
CA GLN A 166 6.35 -2.85 -9.39
C GLN A 166 6.56 -4.33 -9.75
N PHE A 167 6.41 -4.70 -11.03
CA PHE A 167 6.69 -6.04 -11.53
C PHE A 167 8.15 -6.43 -11.30
N VAL A 168 9.10 -5.60 -11.73
CA VAL A 168 10.54 -5.91 -11.64
C VAL A 168 10.97 -6.08 -10.19
N THR A 169 10.57 -5.16 -9.32
CA THR A 169 11.00 -5.18 -7.92
C THR A 169 10.43 -6.38 -7.18
N SER A 170 9.14 -6.66 -7.32
CA SER A 170 8.49 -7.81 -6.69
C SER A 170 9.01 -9.15 -7.22
N ASN A 171 9.40 -9.23 -8.50
CA ASN A 171 9.84 -10.47 -9.12
C ASN A 171 11.32 -10.80 -8.93
N PHE A 172 12.18 -9.79 -8.96
CA PHE A 172 13.62 -9.98 -9.08
C PHE A 172 14.43 -9.33 -7.96
N ILE A 173 13.86 -8.41 -7.18
CA ILE A 173 14.59 -7.69 -6.12
C ILE A 173 14.07 -8.14 -4.75
N ASN A 174 12.93 -7.59 -4.32
CA ASN A 174 12.35 -7.86 -3.01
C ASN A 174 10.91 -7.35 -2.93
N TYR A 175 10.00 -8.13 -2.34
CA TYR A 175 8.61 -7.71 -2.16
C TYR A 175 8.47 -6.49 -1.23
N ALA A 176 9.34 -6.34 -0.22
CA ALA A 176 9.28 -5.27 0.78
C ALA A 176 9.61 -3.88 0.21
N LEU A 177 10.38 -3.80 -0.87
CA LEU A 177 10.76 -2.54 -1.50
C LEU A 177 9.85 -2.17 -2.68
N THR A 178 8.93 -3.06 -3.07
CA THR A 178 8.16 -2.98 -4.31
C THR A 178 7.51 -1.63 -4.52
N ASP A 179 6.63 -1.21 -3.62
CA ASP A 179 5.85 0.01 -3.85
C ASP A 179 6.66 1.28 -3.61
N VAL A 180 7.71 1.25 -2.77
CA VAL A 180 8.63 2.39 -2.61
C VAL A 180 9.41 2.63 -3.90
N LEU A 181 9.99 1.59 -4.49
CA LEU A 181 10.74 1.72 -5.75
C LEU A 181 9.81 1.99 -6.95
N ALA A 182 8.63 1.38 -6.98
CA ALA A 182 7.65 1.61 -8.04
C ALA A 182 7.14 3.06 -8.04
N SER A 183 6.74 3.56 -6.88
CA SER A 183 6.24 4.93 -6.73
C SER A 183 7.33 5.98 -6.94
N LEU A 184 8.52 5.80 -6.36
CA LEU A 184 9.64 6.74 -6.52
C LEU A 184 10.14 6.75 -7.97
N GLY A 185 10.30 5.57 -8.58
CA GLY A 185 10.69 5.43 -9.97
C GLY A 185 9.67 6.09 -10.90
N SER A 186 8.38 5.80 -10.70
CA SER A 186 7.30 6.41 -11.48
C SER A 186 7.24 7.92 -11.30
N LEU A 187 7.40 8.42 -10.07
CA LEU A 187 7.43 9.85 -9.78
C LEU A 187 8.60 10.55 -10.49
N ILE A 188 9.82 10.02 -10.39
CA ILE A 188 11.01 10.59 -11.06
C ILE A 188 10.84 10.58 -12.57
N ILE A 189 10.44 9.44 -13.16
CA ILE A 189 10.26 9.29 -14.60
C ILE A 189 9.17 10.24 -15.11
N THR A 190 8.05 10.33 -14.38
CA THR A 190 6.92 11.20 -14.75
C THR A 190 7.30 12.68 -14.68
N VAL A 191 7.94 13.12 -13.60
CA VAL A 191 8.36 14.51 -13.44
C VAL A 191 9.42 14.89 -14.47
N THR A 192 10.36 13.99 -14.77
CA THR A 192 11.38 14.17 -15.81
C THR A 192 10.74 14.27 -17.19
N PHE A 193 9.80 13.39 -17.50
CA PHE A 193 9.03 13.44 -18.75
C PHE A 193 8.31 14.78 -18.92
N LEU A 194 7.72 15.32 -17.84
CA LEU A 194 7.04 16.62 -17.85
C LEU A 194 7.96 17.84 -18.05
N GLN A 195 9.28 17.67 -17.91
CA GLN A 195 10.24 18.70 -18.29
C GLN A 195 10.39 18.82 -19.81
N PHE A 196 10.22 17.72 -20.53
CA PHE A 196 10.36 17.65 -21.99
C PHE A 196 9.02 17.71 -22.72
N TRP A 197 7.95 17.25 -22.10
CA TRP A 197 6.61 17.20 -22.67
C TRP A 197 5.61 17.90 -21.75
N LYS A 198 4.77 18.77 -22.31
CA LYS A 198 3.72 19.48 -21.56
C LYS A 198 2.39 19.32 -22.29
N PRO A 199 1.27 19.11 -21.58
CA PRO A 199 -0.02 19.08 -22.21
C PRO A 199 -0.36 20.44 -22.81
N GLU A 200 -1.22 20.43 -23.83
CA GLU A 200 -1.80 21.66 -24.36
C GLU A 200 -2.57 22.39 -23.25
N LYS A 201 -2.39 23.72 -23.17
CA LYS A 201 -3.02 24.54 -22.14
C LYS A 201 -4.53 24.43 -22.25
N ASN A 202 -5.18 24.11 -21.14
CA ASN A 202 -6.63 24.12 -21.03
C ASN A 202 -7.05 24.89 -19.78
N GLU A 203 -7.72 26.02 -19.97
CA GLU A 203 -8.17 26.91 -18.90
C GLU A 203 -9.14 26.22 -17.93
N GLU A 204 -9.93 25.25 -18.40
CA GLU A 204 -10.83 24.47 -17.55
C GLU A 204 -10.07 23.74 -16.43
N PHE A 205 -8.86 23.26 -16.71
CA PHE A 205 -8.04 22.50 -15.76
C PHE A 205 -6.90 23.32 -15.16
N ALA A 206 -6.76 24.60 -15.49
CA ALA A 206 -5.75 25.46 -14.88
C ALA A 206 -5.98 25.58 -13.36
N ILE A 207 -4.89 25.65 -12.59
CA ILE A 207 -4.93 25.98 -11.17
C ILE A 207 -5.26 27.48 -11.08
N ARG A 208 -6.25 27.82 -10.25
CA ARG A 208 -6.72 29.21 -10.10
C ARG A 208 -5.58 30.10 -9.58
N SER A 209 -5.47 31.32 -10.10
CA SER A 209 -4.43 32.28 -9.71
C SER A 209 -4.43 32.58 -8.22
N GLU A 210 -5.62 32.76 -7.62
CA GLU A 210 -5.80 33.03 -6.18
C GLU A 210 -5.20 31.94 -5.28
N VAL A 211 -5.26 30.68 -5.74
CA VAL A 211 -4.70 29.53 -5.05
C VAL A 211 -3.17 29.55 -5.12
N LEU A 212 -2.63 29.87 -6.30
CA LEU A 212 -1.18 29.97 -6.51
C LEU A 212 -0.60 31.14 -5.69
N GLU A 213 -1.33 32.25 -5.60
CA GLU A 213 -0.95 33.40 -4.77
C GLU A 213 -0.97 33.08 -3.27
N HIS A 214 -1.99 32.38 -2.77
CA HIS A 214 -2.03 31.92 -1.38
C HIS A 214 -0.93 30.89 -1.07
N ALA A 215 -0.63 29.99 -2.01
CA ALA A 215 0.46 29.03 -1.85
C ALA A 215 1.83 29.74 -1.82
N ALA A 216 2.03 30.74 -2.69
CA ALA A 216 3.24 31.55 -2.70
C ALA A 216 3.40 32.40 -1.43
N ALA A 217 2.31 32.93 -0.88
CA ALA A 217 2.32 33.69 0.36
C ALA A 217 2.69 32.84 1.59
N ASN A 218 2.36 31.55 1.56
CA ASN A 218 2.65 30.59 2.63
C ASN A 218 3.78 29.61 2.26
N ALA A 219 4.68 30.03 1.38
CA ALA A 219 5.79 29.20 0.94
C ALA A 219 6.71 28.84 2.12
N SER A 220 7.18 27.60 2.13
CA SER A 220 8.08 27.10 3.16
C SER A 220 9.37 27.94 3.21
N HIS A 221 9.85 28.19 4.42
CA HIS A 221 11.17 28.80 4.64
C HIS A 221 12.32 27.85 4.27
N VAL A 222 12.02 26.57 4.08
CA VAL A 222 12.99 25.54 3.66
C VAL A 222 13.11 25.55 2.13
N PRO A 223 14.33 25.50 1.55
CA PRO A 223 14.50 25.41 0.11
C PRO A 223 13.73 24.23 -0.49
N ALA A 224 12.94 24.48 -1.54
CA ALA A 224 12.02 23.51 -2.13
C ALA A 224 12.66 22.13 -2.46
N TRP A 225 13.91 22.13 -2.94
CA TRP A 225 14.64 20.89 -3.26
C TRP A 225 14.90 20.00 -2.04
N GLN A 226 15.01 20.58 -0.84
CA GLN A 226 15.25 19.83 0.41
C GLN A 226 14.03 19.01 0.82
N GLY A 227 12.83 19.30 0.29
CA GLY A 227 11.64 18.51 0.56
C GLY A 227 11.75 17.04 0.13
N TRP A 228 12.66 16.72 -0.79
CA TRP A 228 12.93 15.35 -1.23
C TRP A 228 13.83 14.56 -0.27
N MET A 229 14.58 15.24 0.61
CA MET A 229 15.62 14.60 1.43
C MET A 229 15.10 13.43 2.27
N PRO A 230 14.00 13.53 3.04
CA PRO A 230 13.54 12.43 3.89
C PRO A 230 13.21 11.17 3.10
N TRP A 231 12.61 11.33 1.92
CA TRP A 231 12.20 10.23 1.04
C TRP A 231 13.38 9.55 0.36
N VAL A 232 14.36 10.33 -0.08
CA VAL A 232 15.61 9.79 -0.64
C VAL A 232 16.41 9.05 0.44
N ILE A 233 16.51 9.62 1.64
CA ILE A 233 17.24 9.02 2.77
C ILE A 233 16.63 7.67 3.14
N VAL A 234 15.31 7.60 3.39
CA VAL A 234 14.67 6.33 3.76
C VAL A 234 14.79 5.29 2.65
N SER A 235 14.61 5.69 1.39
CA SER A 235 14.77 4.77 0.25
C SER A 235 16.19 4.21 0.20
N ALA A 236 17.20 5.07 0.25
CA ALA A 236 18.61 4.65 0.21
C ALA A 236 18.99 3.74 1.38
N VAL A 237 18.59 4.10 2.61
CA VAL A 237 18.90 3.31 3.81
C VAL A 237 18.24 1.94 3.74
N VAL A 238 16.95 1.85 3.38
CA VAL A 238 16.24 0.55 3.30
C VAL A 238 16.79 -0.32 2.17
N ILE A 239 17.15 0.25 1.01
CA ILE A 239 17.83 -0.47 -0.07
C ILE A 239 19.14 -1.08 0.45
N ILE A 240 20.01 -0.27 1.05
CA ILE A 240 21.27 -0.75 1.64
C ILE A 240 21.01 -1.85 2.69
N TRP A 241 20.05 -1.64 3.59
CA TRP A 241 19.71 -2.62 4.62
C TRP A 241 19.28 -3.98 4.05
N THR A 242 18.55 -3.95 2.94
CA THR A 242 18.00 -5.13 2.27
C THR A 242 19.08 -5.86 1.46
N GLU A 243 19.85 -5.13 0.64
CA GLU A 243 20.91 -5.68 -0.21
C GLU A 243 22.02 -6.35 0.60
N TYR A 244 22.43 -5.71 1.71
CA TYR A 244 23.43 -6.27 2.62
C TYR A 244 22.85 -7.25 3.65
N LYS A 245 21.56 -7.57 3.58
CA LYS A 245 20.85 -8.47 4.50
C LYS A 245 21.07 -8.13 5.98
N VAL A 246 21.18 -6.84 6.30
CA VAL A 246 21.41 -6.36 7.67
C VAL A 246 20.28 -6.82 8.60
N PHE A 247 19.07 -6.96 8.06
CA PHE A 247 17.90 -7.47 8.78
C PHE A 247 18.04 -8.92 9.29
N ALA A 248 18.93 -9.71 8.71
CA ALA A 248 19.16 -11.10 9.08
C ALA A 248 20.31 -11.27 10.10
N ILE A 249 21.07 -10.21 10.39
CA ILE A 249 22.12 -10.24 11.41
C ILE A 249 21.48 -10.52 12.77
N ASP A 250 22.03 -11.51 13.48
CA ASP A 250 21.53 -12.01 14.76
C ASP A 250 20.06 -12.47 14.73
N GLN A 251 19.56 -12.90 13.57
CA GLN A 251 18.24 -13.50 13.46
C GLN A 251 18.17 -14.82 14.24
N MET A 252 17.13 -14.98 15.05
CA MET A 252 16.91 -16.18 15.87
C MET A 252 15.51 -16.73 15.63
N ALA A 253 15.42 -18.05 15.40
CA ALA A 253 14.14 -18.77 15.40
C ALA A 253 13.81 -19.19 16.84
N ILE A 254 12.81 -18.55 17.43
CA ILE A 254 12.33 -18.84 18.77
C ILE A 254 11.15 -19.80 18.66
N HIS A 255 11.35 -21.05 19.06
CA HIS A 255 10.28 -22.04 19.14
C HIS A 255 9.45 -21.71 20.37
N TRP A 256 8.17 -21.40 20.18
CA TRP A 256 7.37 -20.87 21.27
C TRP A 256 7.22 -21.94 22.38
N PRO A 257 7.65 -21.65 23.62
CA PRO A 257 7.60 -22.62 24.70
C PRO A 257 6.19 -23.17 24.89
N ALA A 258 6.07 -24.48 25.05
CA ALA A 258 4.83 -25.22 25.26
C ALA A 258 3.77 -25.16 24.13
N LEU A 259 3.98 -24.39 23.05
CA LEU A 259 3.04 -24.28 21.92
C LEU A 259 3.58 -24.89 20.63
N HIS A 260 4.89 -24.85 20.41
CA HIS A 260 5.51 -25.38 19.20
C HIS A 260 5.19 -26.87 19.01
N ASN A 261 4.51 -27.21 17.90
CA ASN A 261 4.03 -28.57 17.57
C ASN A 261 3.07 -29.19 18.60
N ALA A 262 2.47 -28.40 19.50
CA ALA A 262 1.54 -28.88 20.52
C ALA A 262 0.13 -29.18 19.97
N ILE A 263 -0.18 -28.67 18.77
CA ILE A 263 -1.46 -28.82 18.08
C ILE A 263 -1.23 -29.45 16.71
N SER A 264 -2.18 -30.26 16.24
CA SER A 264 -2.19 -30.84 14.89
C SER A 264 -3.41 -30.35 14.10
N ILE A 265 -3.30 -30.31 12.77
CA ILE A 265 -4.43 -29.99 11.89
C ILE A 265 -4.97 -31.30 11.31
N THR A 266 -6.18 -31.68 11.74
CA THR A 266 -6.87 -32.90 11.29
C THR A 266 -7.08 -32.93 9.77
N LEU A 267 -7.50 -31.81 9.16
CA LEU A 267 -7.65 -31.68 7.70
C LEU A 267 -6.34 -31.86 6.90
N TYR A 268 -5.19 -31.80 7.57
CA TYR A 268 -3.88 -32.01 6.96
C TYR A 268 -3.19 -33.27 7.48
N HIS A 269 -3.96 -34.35 7.65
CA HIS A 269 -3.44 -35.65 8.10
C HIS A 269 -2.69 -35.55 9.43
N ASP A 270 -3.29 -34.82 10.38
CA ASP A 270 -2.74 -34.59 11.73
C ASP A 270 -1.32 -34.01 11.75
N LYS A 271 -0.95 -33.23 10.72
CA LYS A 271 0.34 -32.55 10.68
C LYS A 271 0.48 -31.58 11.88
N PRO A 272 1.54 -31.68 12.68
CA PRO A 272 1.82 -30.72 13.75
C PRO A 272 2.02 -29.30 13.22
N TYR A 273 1.43 -28.32 13.91
CA TYR A 273 1.58 -26.91 13.56
C TYR A 273 2.80 -26.29 14.25
N ALA A 274 3.73 -25.74 13.47
CA ALA A 274 4.91 -25.07 13.98
C ALA A 274 4.58 -23.67 14.51
N ALA A 275 4.69 -23.46 15.82
CA ALA A 275 4.66 -22.14 16.43
C ALA A 275 6.10 -21.61 16.61
N VAL A 276 6.62 -20.94 15.57
CA VAL A 276 7.98 -20.40 15.55
C VAL A 276 7.93 -18.89 15.34
N TRP A 277 8.56 -18.13 16.23
CA TRP A 277 8.75 -16.69 16.07
C TRP A 277 10.16 -16.40 15.58
N VAL A 278 10.27 -15.87 14.37
CA VAL A 278 11.56 -15.38 13.85
C VAL A 278 11.81 -13.98 14.40
N PHE A 279 12.69 -13.89 15.39
CA PHE A 279 13.12 -12.62 15.95
C PHE A 279 14.31 -12.07 15.13
N GLN A 280 14.18 -10.82 14.68
CA GLN A 280 15.17 -10.11 13.88
C GLN A 280 15.47 -8.77 14.56
N PRO A 281 16.54 -8.62 15.36
CA PRO A 281 16.80 -7.39 16.11
C PRO A 281 17.03 -6.18 15.20
N LEU A 282 17.59 -6.40 14.01
CA LEU A 282 17.82 -5.38 12.99
C LEU A 282 16.78 -5.41 11.87
N ALA A 283 15.56 -5.88 12.15
CA ALA A 283 14.44 -5.93 11.20
C ALA A 283 14.26 -4.60 10.45
N THR A 284 13.56 -4.64 9.31
CA THR A 284 13.39 -3.48 8.40
C THR A 284 12.94 -2.19 9.10
N GLY A 285 12.13 -2.27 10.16
CA GLY A 285 11.76 -1.07 10.94
C GLY A 285 12.97 -0.33 11.56
N THR A 286 14.05 -1.04 11.90
CA THR A 286 15.30 -0.45 12.39
C THR A 286 16.01 0.35 11.29
N ALA A 287 15.93 -0.09 10.03
CA ALA A 287 16.43 0.68 8.89
C ALA A 287 15.72 2.04 8.78
N ILE A 288 14.40 2.04 8.98
CA ILE A 288 13.59 3.28 8.95
C ILE A 288 13.91 4.17 10.14
N LEU A 289 14.13 3.59 11.34
CA LEU A 289 14.60 4.36 12.49
C LEU A 289 15.93 5.05 12.18
N VAL A 290 16.89 4.33 11.59
CA VAL A 290 18.17 4.91 11.17
C VAL A 290 17.95 6.03 10.14
N ALA A 291 17.08 5.84 9.16
CA ALA A 291 16.72 6.88 8.20
C ALA A 291 16.09 8.11 8.87
N ALA A 292 15.21 7.91 9.85
CA ALA A 292 14.59 8.97 10.63
C ALA A 292 15.63 9.76 11.46
N LEU A 293 16.60 9.06 12.05
CA LEU A 293 17.71 9.68 12.79
C LEU A 293 18.63 10.49 11.86
N ILE A 294 19.03 9.94 10.71
CA ILE A 294 19.81 10.65 9.70
C ILE A 294 19.06 11.90 9.23
N THR A 295 17.76 11.75 8.94
CA THR A 295 16.90 12.87 8.53
C THR A 295 16.84 13.93 9.61
N ALA A 296 16.58 13.55 10.88
CA ALA A 296 16.52 14.49 12.00
C ALA A 296 17.80 15.31 12.16
N VAL A 297 18.97 14.67 11.99
CA VAL A 297 20.27 15.33 12.04
C VAL A 297 20.45 16.31 10.87
N LEU A 298 20.16 15.88 9.64
CA LEU A 298 20.36 16.70 8.44
C LEU A 298 19.42 17.90 8.37
N VAL A 299 18.15 17.73 8.79
CA VAL A 299 17.17 18.82 8.88
C VAL A 299 17.33 19.65 10.16
N LYS A 300 18.35 19.35 10.98
CA LYS A 300 18.71 20.06 12.22
C LYS A 300 17.56 20.15 13.23
N THR A 301 16.81 19.06 13.37
CA THR A 301 15.74 18.96 14.39
C THR A 301 16.35 18.99 15.78
N SER A 302 15.84 19.85 16.67
CA SER A 302 16.29 19.86 18.08
C SER A 302 15.94 18.55 18.78
N VAL A 303 16.71 18.15 19.79
CA VAL A 303 16.43 16.93 20.56
C VAL A 303 15.03 16.97 21.19
N ALA A 304 14.61 18.13 21.70
CA ALA A 304 13.27 18.30 22.25
C ALA A 304 12.18 18.07 21.19
N THR A 305 12.35 18.66 20.00
CA THR A 305 11.42 18.48 18.87
C THR A 305 11.39 17.03 18.39
N PHE A 306 12.53 16.33 18.37
CA PHE A 306 12.58 14.92 18.01
C PHE A 306 11.75 14.07 18.97
N PHE A 307 11.92 14.23 20.29
CA PHE A 307 11.11 13.49 21.26
C PHE A 307 9.63 13.90 21.27
N GLN A 308 9.31 15.15 20.93
CA GLN A 308 7.92 15.55 20.64
C GLN A 308 7.35 14.78 19.44
N CYS A 309 8.13 14.60 18.36
CA CYS A 309 7.73 13.77 17.23
C CYS A 309 7.54 12.32 17.63
N VAL A 310 8.40 11.76 18.49
CA VAL A 310 8.24 10.40 19.03
C VAL A 310 6.95 10.28 19.84
N ALA A 311 6.68 11.20 20.76
CA ALA A 311 5.47 11.19 21.57
C ALA A 311 4.20 11.33 20.70
N GLN A 312 4.23 12.23 19.73
CA GLN A 312 3.16 12.41 18.74
C GLN A 312 2.95 11.15 17.90
N THR A 313 4.04 10.48 17.50
CA THR A 313 3.97 9.23 16.72
C THR A 313 3.29 8.13 17.53
N ILE A 314 3.70 7.94 18.78
CA ILE A 314 3.13 6.92 19.65
C ILE A 314 1.63 7.17 19.86
N SER A 315 1.23 8.41 20.13
CA SER A 315 -0.20 8.74 20.31
C SER A 315 -1.01 8.55 19.03
N GLN A 316 -0.43 8.82 17.86
CA GLN A 316 -1.07 8.59 16.56
C GLN A 316 -1.28 7.10 16.26
N VAL A 317 -0.29 6.24 16.54
CA VAL A 317 -0.30 4.84 16.07
C VAL A 317 -0.73 3.83 17.13
N TRP A 318 -0.83 4.20 18.42
CA TRP A 318 -1.10 3.23 19.50
C TRP A 318 -2.37 2.39 19.28
N VAL A 319 -3.47 3.02 18.83
CA VAL A 319 -4.70 2.29 18.53
C VAL A 319 -4.49 1.32 17.36
N ALA A 320 -3.75 1.72 16.32
CA ALA A 320 -3.40 0.83 15.21
C ALA A 320 -2.53 -0.34 15.67
N VAL A 321 -1.56 -0.12 16.57
CA VAL A 321 -0.71 -1.16 17.17
C VAL A 321 -1.56 -2.22 17.86
N VAL A 322 -2.46 -1.79 18.76
CA VAL A 322 -3.34 -2.70 19.50
C VAL A 322 -4.25 -3.47 18.54
N THR A 323 -4.83 -2.80 17.55
CA THR A 323 -5.71 -3.43 16.55
C THR A 323 -4.98 -4.51 15.75
N VAL A 324 -3.79 -4.23 15.21
CA VAL A 324 -3.00 -5.21 14.45
C VAL A 324 -2.58 -6.39 15.33
N MET A 325 -2.23 -6.14 16.60
CA MET A 325 -1.95 -7.20 17.57
C MET A 325 -3.15 -8.12 17.81
N LEU A 326 -4.34 -7.56 18.00
CA LEU A 326 -5.57 -8.33 18.22
C LEU A 326 -5.99 -9.09 16.97
N ILE A 327 -5.89 -8.50 15.79
CA ILE A 327 -6.27 -9.15 14.53
C ILE A 327 -5.32 -10.30 14.19
N ILE A 328 -4.01 -10.12 14.34
CA ILE A 328 -3.04 -11.21 14.14
C ILE A 328 -3.26 -12.30 15.21
N GLY A 329 -3.53 -11.92 16.46
CA GLY A 329 -3.91 -12.87 17.51
C GLY A 329 -5.15 -13.69 17.14
N LEU A 330 -6.19 -13.03 16.64
CA LEU A 330 -7.42 -13.67 16.16
C LEU A 330 -7.16 -14.58 14.96
N ALA A 331 -6.33 -14.17 14.00
CA ALA A 331 -5.96 -14.97 12.85
C ALA A 331 -5.27 -16.29 13.27
N TYR A 332 -4.29 -16.21 14.18
CA TYR A 332 -3.67 -17.41 14.74
C TYR A 332 -4.67 -18.26 15.52
N LEU A 333 -5.57 -17.66 16.30
CA LEU A 333 -6.64 -18.38 16.98
C LEU A 333 -7.55 -19.11 15.99
N MET A 334 -7.96 -18.46 14.90
CA MET A 334 -8.79 -19.06 13.84
C MET A 334 -8.08 -20.22 13.14
N ASN A 335 -6.76 -20.11 12.93
CA ASN A 335 -5.95 -21.18 12.36
C ASN A 335 -5.82 -22.35 13.35
N TYR A 336 -5.48 -22.08 14.61
CA TYR A 336 -5.29 -23.11 15.63
C TYR A 336 -6.57 -23.83 16.04
N SER A 337 -7.71 -23.14 16.02
CA SER A 337 -9.02 -23.71 16.35
C SER A 337 -9.69 -24.42 15.17
N GLY A 338 -9.11 -24.40 13.97
CA GLY A 338 -9.72 -25.01 12.78
C GLY A 338 -10.74 -24.13 12.05
N LEU A 339 -11.13 -22.96 12.59
CA LEU A 339 -12.17 -22.10 12.01
C LEU A 339 -11.86 -21.66 10.56
N ALA A 340 -10.62 -21.25 10.29
CA ALA A 340 -10.21 -20.85 8.94
C ALA A 340 -10.34 -22.00 7.93
N PHE A 341 -10.14 -23.24 8.40
CA PHE A 341 -10.26 -24.44 7.57
C PHE A 341 -11.72 -24.76 7.25
N THR A 342 -12.60 -24.73 8.25
CA THR A 342 -14.04 -24.96 8.04
C THR A 342 -14.63 -23.93 7.08
N LEU A 343 -14.24 -22.66 7.19
CA LEU A 343 -14.67 -21.62 6.23
C LEU A 343 -14.11 -21.88 4.82
N GLY A 344 -12.84 -22.26 4.72
CA GLY A 344 -12.21 -22.60 3.44
C GLY A 344 -12.88 -23.79 2.75
N ASP A 345 -13.22 -24.83 3.52
CA ASP A 345 -13.95 -25.99 3.04
C ASP A 345 -15.38 -25.64 2.60
N GLY A 346 -16.07 -24.82 3.39
CA GLY A 346 -17.39 -24.28 3.02
C GLY A 346 -17.36 -23.48 1.72
N VAL A 347 -16.35 -22.63 1.51
CA VAL A 347 -16.19 -21.88 0.25
C VAL A 347 -15.79 -22.81 -0.90
N ALA A 348 -14.99 -23.85 -0.65
CA ALA A 348 -14.62 -24.84 -1.66
C ALA A 348 -15.85 -25.58 -2.25
N SER A 349 -16.93 -25.71 -1.48
CA SER A 349 -18.18 -26.32 -1.97
C SER A 349 -18.79 -25.60 -3.19
N THR A 350 -18.38 -24.36 -3.47
CA THR A 350 -18.76 -23.61 -4.68
C THR A 350 -18.10 -24.13 -5.96
N GLY A 351 -17.16 -25.07 -5.86
CA GLY A 351 -16.47 -25.65 -7.01
C GLY A 351 -15.64 -24.62 -7.77
N GLN A 352 -15.62 -24.71 -9.10
CA GLN A 352 -14.86 -23.80 -9.96
C GLN A 352 -15.32 -22.33 -9.87
N PHE A 353 -16.53 -22.07 -9.36
CA PHE A 353 -17.01 -20.71 -9.14
C PHE A 353 -16.17 -19.94 -8.10
N PHE A 354 -15.45 -20.66 -7.23
CA PHE A 354 -14.46 -20.10 -6.31
C PHE A 354 -13.44 -19.20 -7.03
N VAL A 355 -13.02 -19.53 -8.26
CA VAL A 355 -12.03 -18.74 -8.98
C VAL A 355 -12.52 -17.30 -9.24
N LEU A 356 -13.82 -17.16 -9.52
CA LEU A 356 -14.45 -15.84 -9.68
C LEU A 356 -14.69 -15.14 -8.33
N LEU A 357 -15.00 -15.91 -7.28
CA LEU A 357 -15.29 -15.38 -5.95
C LEU A 357 -14.04 -14.97 -5.16
N SER A 358 -12.89 -15.58 -5.43
CA SER A 358 -11.67 -15.38 -4.65
C SER A 358 -11.24 -13.91 -4.51
N PRO A 359 -11.21 -13.07 -5.57
CA PRO A 359 -10.93 -11.65 -5.42
C PRO A 359 -11.93 -10.94 -4.50
N PHE A 360 -13.22 -11.33 -4.54
CA PHE A 360 -14.25 -10.75 -3.68
C PHE A 360 -14.10 -11.16 -2.21
N LEU A 361 -13.54 -12.33 -1.92
CA LEU A 361 -13.23 -12.71 -0.53
C LEU A 361 -12.16 -11.80 0.06
N GLY A 362 -11.09 -11.51 -0.70
CA GLY A 362 -10.09 -10.51 -0.32
C GLY A 362 -10.71 -9.12 -0.17
N TRP A 363 -11.53 -8.73 -1.14
CA TRP A 363 -12.26 -7.46 -1.14
C TRP A 363 -13.12 -7.27 0.12
N ILE A 364 -13.91 -8.27 0.53
CA ILE A 364 -14.72 -8.22 1.76
C ILE A 364 -13.82 -8.08 2.98
N ALA A 365 -12.74 -8.89 3.05
CA ALA A 365 -11.83 -8.90 4.18
C ALA A 365 -11.22 -7.51 4.44
N VAL A 366 -10.83 -6.80 3.39
CA VAL A 366 -10.23 -5.47 3.50
C VAL A 366 -11.26 -4.35 3.55
N MET A 367 -12.42 -4.49 2.89
CA MET A 367 -13.54 -3.56 3.08
C MET A 367 -13.93 -3.47 4.57
N LEU A 368 -14.05 -4.61 5.24
CA LEU A 368 -14.42 -4.66 6.65
C LEU A 368 -13.29 -4.18 7.57
N SER A 369 -12.04 -4.54 7.28
CA SER A 369 -10.91 -4.26 8.17
C SER A 369 -10.17 -2.95 7.90
N GLY A 370 -10.33 -2.36 6.71
CA GLY A 370 -9.59 -1.17 6.27
C GLY A 370 -8.10 -1.38 5.99
N SER A 371 -7.60 -2.62 6.07
CA SER A 371 -6.17 -2.93 5.93
C SER A 371 -5.96 -4.29 5.25
N ASP A 372 -5.16 -4.31 4.19
CA ASP A 372 -4.69 -5.53 3.54
C ASP A 372 -3.97 -6.48 4.51
N THR A 373 -3.24 -5.92 5.49
CA THR A 373 -2.57 -6.72 6.51
C THR A 373 -3.57 -7.52 7.33
N SER A 374 -4.62 -6.85 7.78
CA SER A 374 -5.71 -7.46 8.54
C SER A 374 -6.54 -8.41 7.68
N GLY A 375 -6.85 -8.04 6.44
CA GLY A 375 -7.58 -8.90 5.50
C GLY A 375 -6.82 -10.17 5.16
N ASN A 376 -5.50 -10.07 4.94
CA ASN A 376 -4.64 -11.23 4.73
C ASN A 376 -4.55 -12.11 5.97
N ALA A 377 -4.46 -11.52 7.17
CA ALA A 377 -4.46 -12.27 8.42
C ALA A 377 -5.73 -13.11 8.57
N LEU A 378 -6.89 -12.52 8.29
CA LEU A 378 -8.20 -13.16 8.51
C LEU A 378 -8.60 -14.16 7.41
N PHE A 379 -8.32 -13.86 6.14
CA PHE A 379 -8.84 -14.63 5.00
C PHE A 379 -7.76 -15.31 4.15
N GLY A 380 -6.47 -15.03 4.36
CA GLY A 380 -5.39 -15.60 3.58
C GLY A 380 -5.34 -17.14 3.65
N ASN A 381 -5.43 -17.72 4.86
CA ASN A 381 -5.40 -19.17 5.01
C ASN A 381 -6.70 -19.84 4.51
N LEU A 382 -7.84 -19.16 4.61
CA LEU A 382 -9.11 -19.62 4.02
C LEU A 382 -8.95 -19.87 2.52
N GLN A 383 -8.31 -18.94 1.81
CA GLN A 383 -8.06 -19.05 0.37
C GLN A 383 -7.15 -20.23 0.02
N VAL A 384 -6.13 -20.46 0.84
CA VAL A 384 -5.21 -21.60 0.69
C VAL A 384 -5.94 -22.93 0.89
N VAL A 385 -6.83 -23.01 1.88
CA VAL A 385 -7.62 -24.22 2.15
C VAL A 385 -8.56 -24.50 0.97
N ALA A 386 -9.30 -23.49 0.51
CA ALA A 386 -10.21 -23.64 -0.62
C ALA A 386 -9.47 -24.06 -1.90
N ALA A 387 -8.32 -23.43 -2.17
CA ALA A 387 -7.49 -23.79 -3.32
C ALA A 387 -7.02 -25.24 -3.27
N LYS A 388 -6.56 -25.73 -2.11
CA LYS A 388 -6.13 -27.13 -1.95
C LYS A 388 -7.29 -28.11 -2.17
N GLN A 389 -8.46 -27.86 -1.60
CA GLN A 389 -9.63 -28.72 -1.79
C GLN A 389 -10.07 -28.81 -3.26
N LEU A 390 -9.90 -27.72 -4.01
CA LEU A 390 -10.25 -27.64 -5.42
C LEU A 390 -9.12 -28.03 -6.38
N ASN A 391 -7.99 -28.51 -5.88
CA ASN A 391 -6.77 -28.79 -6.67
C ASN A 391 -6.29 -27.60 -7.50
N LEU A 392 -6.42 -26.40 -6.93
CA LEU A 392 -5.94 -25.14 -7.49
C LEU A 392 -4.62 -24.72 -6.84
N ASN A 393 -3.91 -23.75 -7.44
CA ASN A 393 -2.61 -23.32 -6.92
C ASN A 393 -2.76 -22.40 -5.68
N PRO A 394 -2.27 -22.79 -4.49
CA PRO A 394 -2.46 -21.99 -3.29
C PRO A 394 -1.77 -20.63 -3.30
N ILE A 395 -0.65 -20.48 -4.01
CA ILE A 395 0.05 -19.19 -4.13
C ILE A 395 -0.82 -18.19 -4.88
N LEU A 396 -1.43 -18.62 -5.99
CA LEU A 396 -2.31 -17.76 -6.78
C LEU A 396 -3.45 -17.22 -5.92
N PHE A 397 -4.18 -18.10 -5.24
CA PHE A 397 -5.39 -17.68 -4.50
C PHE A 397 -5.07 -16.96 -3.18
N ALA A 398 -3.94 -17.27 -2.53
CA ALA A 398 -3.46 -16.45 -1.42
C ALA A 398 -3.06 -15.05 -1.89
N ALA A 399 -2.34 -14.91 -3.01
CA ALA A 399 -1.99 -13.62 -3.58
C ALA A 399 -3.23 -12.82 -4.02
N THR A 400 -4.19 -13.49 -4.64
CA THR A 400 -5.49 -12.92 -5.03
C THR A 400 -6.25 -12.36 -3.83
N ASN A 401 -6.11 -12.94 -2.63
CA ASN A 401 -6.67 -12.36 -1.41
C ASN A 401 -6.16 -10.94 -1.16
N SER A 402 -4.84 -10.74 -1.26
CA SER A 402 -4.27 -9.40 -1.07
C SER A 402 -4.69 -8.50 -2.22
N SER A 403 -4.50 -8.93 -3.48
CA SER A 403 -4.82 -8.10 -4.66
C SER A 403 -6.30 -7.67 -4.71
N GLY A 404 -7.23 -8.56 -4.34
CA GLY A 404 -8.65 -8.23 -4.22
C GLY A 404 -8.95 -7.34 -3.01
N GLY A 405 -8.21 -7.56 -1.92
CA GLY A 405 -8.23 -6.70 -0.73
C GLY A 405 -7.95 -5.25 -1.05
N VAL A 406 -6.92 -4.99 -1.84
CA VAL A 406 -6.58 -3.64 -2.28
C VAL A 406 -7.76 -2.92 -2.94
N MET A 407 -8.54 -3.62 -3.77
CA MET A 407 -9.74 -3.06 -4.42
C MET A 407 -10.84 -2.72 -3.40
N GLY A 408 -10.96 -3.52 -2.33
CA GLY A 408 -11.91 -3.29 -1.24
C GLY A 408 -11.50 -2.18 -0.28
N LYS A 409 -10.21 -1.85 -0.17
CA LYS A 409 -9.70 -0.81 0.73
C LYS A 409 -10.34 0.55 0.47
N MET A 410 -10.56 0.92 -0.79
CA MET A 410 -11.10 2.23 -1.18
C MET A 410 -12.49 2.51 -0.59
N ILE A 411 -13.26 1.47 -0.26
CA ILE A 411 -14.61 1.59 0.31
C ILE A 411 -14.68 1.25 1.80
N SER A 412 -13.54 1.01 2.43
CA SER A 412 -13.52 0.68 3.85
C SER A 412 -13.96 1.87 4.70
N PRO A 413 -14.82 1.66 5.72
CA PRO A 413 -15.27 2.74 6.59
C PRO A 413 -14.13 3.52 7.24
N GLN A 414 -13.04 2.84 7.60
CA GLN A 414 -11.87 3.45 8.23
C GLN A 414 -11.17 4.45 7.29
N ASN A 415 -10.88 4.08 6.04
CA ASN A 415 -10.18 4.97 5.12
C ASN A 415 -11.09 6.12 4.67
N ILE A 416 -12.38 5.86 4.47
CA ILE A 416 -13.37 6.91 4.19
C ILE A 416 -13.46 7.90 5.34
N SER A 417 -13.61 7.40 6.58
CA SER A 417 -13.72 8.24 7.79
C SER A 417 -12.48 9.12 7.98
N THR A 418 -11.29 8.53 7.80
CA THR A 418 -10.02 9.26 7.86
C THR A 418 -9.98 10.37 6.82
N GLY A 419 -10.35 10.07 5.58
CA GLY A 419 -10.40 11.05 4.50
C GLY A 419 -11.36 12.20 4.78
N VAL A 420 -12.63 11.92 5.09
CA VAL A 420 -13.64 12.97 5.32
C VAL A 420 -13.32 13.86 6.51
N SER A 421 -12.59 13.35 7.50
CA SER A 421 -12.17 14.12 8.67
C SER A 421 -11.19 15.25 8.32
N VAL A 422 -10.36 15.04 7.29
CA VAL A 422 -9.31 15.97 6.89
C VAL A 422 -9.81 16.96 5.83
N VAL A 423 -10.79 16.55 5.00
CA VAL A 423 -11.32 17.39 3.93
C VAL A 423 -12.58 18.18 4.32
N GLY A 424 -12.94 18.20 5.60
CA GLY A 424 -14.10 18.96 6.11
C GLY A 424 -15.44 18.38 5.69
N MET A 425 -15.53 17.06 5.51
CA MET A 425 -16.73 16.34 5.04
C MET A 425 -17.30 15.36 6.08
N VAL A 426 -16.96 15.53 7.37
CA VAL A 426 -17.47 14.67 8.46
C VAL A 426 -18.99 14.54 8.40
N GLY A 427 -19.52 13.32 8.50
CA GLY A 427 -20.94 13.03 8.34
C GLY A 427 -21.40 12.82 6.90
N GLN A 428 -20.50 12.90 5.91
CA GLN A 428 -20.77 12.62 4.50
C GLN A 428 -20.09 11.35 3.98
N GLU A 429 -19.70 10.43 4.87
CA GLU A 429 -19.04 9.16 4.56
C GLU A 429 -19.84 8.35 3.53
N GLY A 430 -21.17 8.32 3.68
CA GLY A 430 -22.06 7.60 2.77
C GLY A 430 -22.01 8.11 1.32
N LYS A 431 -21.74 9.41 1.11
CA LYS A 431 -21.58 9.96 -0.26
C LYS A 431 -20.29 9.46 -0.91
N VAL A 432 -19.19 9.42 -0.14
CA VAL A 432 -17.90 8.90 -0.60
C VAL A 432 -18.01 7.42 -0.90
N PHE A 433 -18.63 6.64 0.00
CA PHE A 433 -18.88 5.22 -0.18
C PHE A 433 -19.69 4.94 -1.45
N ALA A 434 -20.85 5.62 -1.61
CA ALA A 434 -21.70 5.43 -2.77
C ALA A 434 -20.97 5.73 -4.09
N ARG A 435 -20.07 6.73 -4.09
CA ARG A 435 -19.29 7.10 -5.27
C ARG A 435 -18.18 6.10 -5.58
N THR A 436 -17.50 5.58 -4.56
CA THR A 436 -16.36 4.65 -4.71
C THR A 436 -16.79 3.20 -4.92
N PHE A 437 -17.97 2.80 -4.44
CA PHE A 437 -18.46 1.41 -4.50
C PHE A 437 -18.44 0.80 -5.90
N ILE A 438 -18.98 1.50 -6.90
CA ILE A 438 -19.02 0.95 -8.26
C ILE A 438 -17.61 0.76 -8.85
N HIS A 439 -16.68 1.66 -8.55
CA HIS A 439 -15.30 1.58 -9.01
C HIS A 439 -14.59 0.37 -8.39
N SER A 440 -14.82 0.14 -7.10
CA SER A 440 -14.31 -1.00 -6.36
C SER A 440 -14.79 -2.34 -6.95
N ILE A 441 -16.07 -2.45 -7.31
CA ILE A 441 -16.63 -3.64 -7.97
C ILE A 441 -16.03 -3.85 -9.36
N ILE A 442 -15.95 -2.79 -10.18
CA ILE A 442 -15.40 -2.88 -11.54
C ILE A 442 -13.96 -3.39 -11.51
N LEU A 443 -13.10 -2.82 -10.66
CA LEU A 443 -11.70 -3.23 -10.57
C LEU A 443 -11.54 -4.65 -10.04
N THR A 444 -12.40 -5.07 -9.09
CA THR A 444 -12.41 -6.45 -8.58
C THR A 444 -12.82 -7.45 -9.65
N LEU A 445 -13.76 -7.09 -10.53
CA LEU A 445 -14.14 -7.93 -11.68
C LEU A 445 -13.01 -8.06 -12.71
N ILE A 446 -12.28 -6.98 -12.98
CA ILE A 446 -11.11 -7.02 -13.87
C ILE A 446 -10.04 -7.94 -13.28
N LEU A 447 -9.81 -7.86 -11.96
CA LEU A 447 -8.90 -8.79 -11.27
C LEU A 447 -9.40 -10.24 -11.36
N ALA A 448 -10.70 -10.48 -11.23
CA ALA A 448 -11.25 -11.83 -11.37
C ALA A 448 -11.00 -12.43 -12.77
N VAL A 449 -11.16 -11.63 -13.82
CA VAL A 449 -10.80 -12.04 -15.19
C VAL A 449 -9.31 -12.35 -15.30
N LEU A 450 -8.45 -11.51 -14.72
CA LEU A 450 -7.01 -11.75 -14.70
C LEU A 450 -6.65 -13.07 -13.99
N VAL A 451 -7.25 -13.36 -12.84
CA VAL A 451 -7.02 -14.60 -12.08
C VAL A 451 -7.47 -15.84 -12.86
N ILE A 452 -8.59 -15.76 -13.58
CA ILE A 452 -9.05 -16.85 -14.46
C ILE A 452 -8.01 -17.12 -15.56
N ILE A 453 -7.49 -16.06 -16.19
CA ILE A 453 -6.44 -16.16 -17.21
C ILE A 453 -5.17 -16.79 -16.61
N GLN A 454 -4.75 -16.33 -15.43
CA GLN A 454 -3.56 -16.85 -14.73
C GLN A 454 -3.70 -18.32 -14.34
N GLN A 455 -4.89 -18.75 -13.91
CA GLN A 455 -5.12 -20.13 -13.49
C GLN A 455 -5.24 -21.11 -14.66
N PHE A 456 -5.96 -20.74 -15.73
CA PHE A 456 -6.35 -21.70 -16.78
C PHE A 456 -5.68 -21.50 -18.14
N VAL A 457 -5.22 -20.28 -18.45
CA VAL A 457 -4.67 -19.96 -19.78
C VAL A 457 -3.14 -19.88 -19.74
N ILE A 458 -2.59 -19.25 -18.70
CA ILE A 458 -1.14 -19.04 -18.55
C ILE A 458 -0.61 -19.49 -17.17
N PRO A 459 -0.85 -20.73 -16.72
CA PRO A 459 -0.44 -21.20 -15.39
C PRO A 459 1.08 -21.10 -15.13
N GLY A 460 1.90 -21.05 -16.19
CA GLY A 460 3.34 -20.79 -16.07
C GLY A 460 3.72 -19.43 -15.49
N ILE A 461 2.77 -18.50 -15.39
CA ILE A 461 2.95 -17.21 -14.69
C ILE A 461 2.90 -17.36 -13.18
N ILE A 462 2.49 -18.50 -12.63
CA ILE A 462 2.44 -18.68 -11.17
C ILE A 462 3.85 -19.04 -10.67
N PRO A 463 4.40 -18.32 -9.65
CA PRO A 463 5.71 -18.63 -9.11
C PRO A 463 5.80 -20.06 -8.58
N VAL A 464 6.91 -20.73 -8.88
CA VAL A 464 7.19 -22.08 -8.38
C VAL A 464 7.85 -21.97 -7.01
N VAL A 465 7.40 -22.78 -6.05
CA VAL A 465 8.15 -22.99 -4.81
C VAL A 465 9.32 -23.88 -5.16
N GLY A 466 10.55 -23.38 -5.04
CA GLY A 466 11.74 -24.21 -5.19
C GLY A 466 11.62 -25.42 -4.26
N SER A 467 11.79 -26.62 -4.82
CA SER A 467 11.73 -27.90 -4.12
C SER A 467 12.80 -28.04 -3.05
#